data_AF-A0A2N6P265-F1
#
_entry.id   AF-A0A2N6P265-F1
#
_cell.length_a   1.000
_cell.length_b   1.000
_cell.length_c   1.000
_cell.angle_alpha   90.00
_cell.angle_beta   90.00
_cell.angle_gamma   90.00
#
_symmetry.space_group_name_H-M   'P 1'
#
loop_
_entity.id
_entity.type
_entity.pdbx_description
1 polymer ?
#
loop_
_entity_poly.entity_id
_entity_poly.type
_entity_poly.pdbx_seq_one_letter_code
_entity_poly.pdbx_strand_id
1 'polypeptide(L)'
;MPSLVSWLVAGLSVADRAASLSYTLSKTYDASNFLDEFEFQTSAIDLGPNFLAPSMNYQNQADALDKGLVSVQNGKIYLGVDSKKPSDWGQRPTVRVLSKNSFNQGLVITKFTHLPEPVCGGTPFL
;
A
#
# COMPACT_ATOMS: atom_id res chain seq x y z
N MET A 1 -53.84 55.74 -11.20
CA MET A 1 -53.42 54.34 -11.06
C MET A 1 -52.71 53.90 -12.33
N PRO A 2 -51.37 53.88 -12.37
CA PRO A 2 -50.63 53.08 -13.32
C PRO A 2 -50.28 51.71 -12.73
N SER A 3 -50.15 50.78 -13.67
CA SER A 3 -50.16 49.33 -13.63
C SER A 3 -49.02 48.63 -12.84
N LEU A 4 -49.37 47.44 -12.34
CA LEU A 4 -48.64 46.45 -11.53
C LEU A 4 -47.55 45.66 -12.28
N VAL A 5 -46.68 46.32 -13.06
CA VAL A 5 -45.59 45.60 -13.75
C VAL A 5 -44.34 46.46 -13.70
N SER A 6 -43.39 46.11 -12.83
CA SER A 6 -41.95 46.39 -13.00
C SER A 6 -41.22 46.56 -11.66
N TRP A 7 -40.98 45.48 -10.92
CA TRP A 7 -39.77 45.37 -10.11
C TRP A 7 -39.21 43.97 -10.33
N LEU A 8 -38.27 43.87 -11.27
CA LEU A 8 -37.50 42.67 -11.55
C LEU A 8 -36.91 42.16 -10.23
N VAL A 9 -37.27 40.93 -9.87
CA VAL A 9 -36.54 40.13 -8.88
C VAL A 9 -35.17 39.84 -9.48
N ALA A 10 -34.18 40.66 -9.13
CA ALA A 10 -32.78 40.34 -9.32
C ALA A 10 -32.41 39.25 -8.31
N GLY A 11 -32.80 38.01 -8.62
CA GLY A 11 -32.32 36.82 -7.93
C GLY A 11 -30.85 36.62 -8.25
N LEU A 12 -29.98 37.24 -7.46
CA LEU A 12 -28.55 36.92 -7.46
C LEU A 12 -28.40 35.55 -6.79
N SER A 13 -28.62 34.47 -7.56
CA SER A 13 -28.22 33.14 -7.15
C SER A 13 -26.69 33.12 -7.14
N VAL A 14 -26.09 33.41 -5.98
CA VAL A 14 -24.73 32.99 -5.71
C VAL A 14 -24.79 31.47 -5.66
N ALA A 15 -24.54 30.84 -6.81
CA ALA A 15 -24.19 29.44 -6.82
C ALA A 15 -22.82 29.37 -6.15
N ASP A 16 -22.81 29.16 -4.84
CA ASP A 16 -21.61 28.70 -4.13
C ASP A 16 -21.16 27.44 -4.85
N ARG A 17 -20.14 27.58 -5.72
CA ARG A 17 -19.38 26.44 -6.19
C ARG A 17 -18.58 25.97 -4.98
N ALA A 18 -19.21 25.18 -4.12
CA ALA A 18 -18.48 24.33 -3.20
C ALA A 18 -17.53 23.50 -4.08
N ALA A 19 -16.25 23.87 -4.08
CA ALA A 19 -15.23 23.09 -4.76
C ALA A 19 -15.16 21.75 -4.02
N SER A 20 -15.83 20.74 -4.57
CA SER A 20 -15.74 19.38 -4.06
C SER A 20 -14.30 18.92 -4.26
N LEU A 21 -13.57 18.75 -3.16
CA LEU A 21 -12.29 18.06 -3.16
C LEU A 21 -12.55 16.63 -3.60
N SER A 22 -12.14 16.31 -4.82
CA SER A 22 -12.27 14.97 -5.40
C SER A 22 -10.89 14.34 -5.54
N TYR A 23 -10.81 13.04 -5.24
CA TYR A 23 -9.61 12.26 -5.50
C TYR A 23 -9.63 11.77 -6.94
N THR A 24 -8.51 11.92 -7.63
CA THR A 24 -8.28 11.32 -8.95
C THR A 24 -7.28 10.18 -8.82
N LEU A 25 -7.42 9.16 -9.67
CA LEU A 25 -6.52 8.03 -9.68
C LEU A 25 -5.14 8.47 -10.18
N SER A 26 -4.16 8.48 -9.28
CA SER A 26 -2.78 8.86 -9.59
C SER A 26 -1.96 7.66 -10.08
N LYS A 27 -2.02 6.54 -9.35
CA LYS A 27 -1.25 5.34 -9.68
C LYS A 27 -1.99 4.08 -9.25
N THR A 28 -1.86 3.03 -10.05
CA THR A 28 -2.38 1.69 -9.76
C THR A 28 -1.21 0.73 -9.67
N TYR A 29 -1.14 -0.03 -8.58
CA TYR A 29 -0.20 -1.13 -8.40
C TYR A 29 -0.95 -2.45 -8.48
N ASP A 30 -0.52 -3.33 -9.35
CA ASP A 30 -1.08 -4.67 -9.54
C ASP A 30 0.02 -5.67 -9.89
N ALA A 31 -0.36 -6.92 -10.17
CA ALA A 31 0.60 -7.99 -10.43
C ALA A 31 1.50 -7.75 -11.66
N SER A 32 1.11 -6.86 -12.59
CA SER A 32 1.88 -6.56 -13.79
C SER A 32 3.05 -5.61 -13.54
N ASN A 33 2.98 -4.76 -12.51
CA ASN A 33 4.00 -3.74 -12.25
C ASN A 33 4.60 -3.78 -10.83
N PHE A 34 4.04 -4.58 -9.93
CA PHE A 34 4.47 -4.60 -8.53
C PHE A 34 5.97 -4.88 -8.35
N LEU A 35 6.51 -5.86 -9.10
CA LEU A 35 7.92 -6.25 -9.01
C LEU A 35 8.87 -5.18 -9.53
N ASP A 36 8.39 -4.26 -10.37
CA ASP A 36 9.18 -3.16 -10.92
C ASP A 36 9.03 -1.87 -10.11
N GLU A 37 7.89 -1.70 -9.44
CA GLU A 37 7.52 -0.48 -8.73
C GLU A 37 7.84 -0.51 -7.23
N PHE A 38 8.17 -1.68 -6.69
CA PHE A 38 8.58 -1.86 -5.30
C PHE A 38 10.05 -2.31 -5.22
N GLU A 39 10.75 -1.77 -4.23
CA GLU A 39 12.11 -2.15 -3.88
C GLU A 39 12.10 -3.15 -2.72
N PHE A 40 12.86 -4.23 -2.88
CA PHE A 40 13.02 -5.27 -1.88
C PHE A 40 14.15 -4.91 -0.92
N GLN A 41 13.77 -4.46 0.27
CA GLN A 41 14.69 -4.03 1.31
C GLN A 41 15.35 -5.25 1.95
N THR A 42 16.68 -5.31 1.97
CA THR A 42 17.46 -6.39 2.61
C THR A 42 17.89 -6.05 4.03
N SER A 43 17.64 -4.82 4.47
CA SER A 43 18.07 -4.29 5.76
C SER A 43 16.89 -3.89 6.65
N ALA A 44 17.07 -4.10 7.96
CA ALA A 44 16.15 -3.66 9.01
C ALA A 44 16.57 -2.32 9.64
N ILE A 45 17.63 -1.68 9.14
CA ILE A 45 18.33 -0.60 9.86
C ILE A 45 17.43 0.63 10.15
N ASP A 46 16.46 0.89 9.28
CA ASP A 46 15.54 2.04 9.40
C ASP A 46 14.36 1.79 10.36
N LEU A 47 14.24 0.58 10.93
CA LEU A 47 13.10 0.19 11.77
C LEU A 47 13.30 0.48 13.27
N GLY A 48 14.48 0.97 13.66
CA GLY A 48 14.81 1.30 15.05
C GLY A 48 15.00 0.08 15.96
N PRO A 49 15.47 0.28 17.19
CA PRO A 49 15.94 -0.79 18.08
C PRO A 49 14.85 -1.70 18.65
N ASN A 50 13.57 -1.30 18.55
CA ASN A 50 12.43 -2.07 19.10
C ASN A 50 11.78 -3.03 18.09
N PHE A 51 12.28 -3.07 16.85
CA PHE A 51 11.77 -4.01 15.87
C PHE A 51 12.38 -5.40 16.09
N LEU A 52 11.55 -6.44 15.94
CA LEU A 52 11.96 -7.85 15.94
C LEU A 52 12.82 -8.22 14.71
N ALA A 53 13.63 -7.27 14.23
CA ALA A 53 14.70 -7.46 13.26
C ALA A 53 15.61 -8.66 13.53
N PRO A 54 15.97 -9.06 14.77
CA PRO A 54 16.92 -10.15 14.95
C PRO A 54 16.43 -11.52 14.46
N SER A 55 15.12 -11.73 14.25
CA SER A 55 14.55 -13.00 13.78
C SER A 55 14.05 -12.99 12.33
N MET A 56 14.23 -11.87 11.61
CA MET A 56 13.82 -11.73 10.22
C MET A 56 15.04 -11.63 9.29
N ASN A 57 15.06 -12.44 8.23
CA ASN A 57 16.07 -12.36 7.17
C ASN A 57 15.43 -11.81 5.89
N TYR A 58 15.54 -10.51 5.66
CA TYR A 58 14.94 -9.88 4.49
C TYR A 58 15.68 -10.24 3.19
N GLN A 59 14.95 -10.82 2.25
CA GLN A 59 15.50 -11.26 0.96
C GLN A 59 15.41 -10.16 -0.09
N ASN A 60 16.40 -10.11 -0.99
CA ASN A 60 16.26 -9.35 -2.22
C ASN A 60 15.21 -10.01 -3.14
N GLN A 61 14.82 -9.32 -4.20
CA GLN A 61 13.77 -9.78 -5.12
C GLN A 61 14.09 -11.13 -5.78
N ALA A 62 15.33 -11.35 -6.21
CA ALA A 62 15.72 -12.58 -6.90
C ALA A 62 15.62 -13.80 -5.96
N ASP A 63 16.17 -13.68 -4.76
CA ASP A 63 16.11 -14.74 -3.73
C ASP A 63 14.68 -14.99 -3.24
N ALA A 64 13.88 -13.92 -3.15
CA ALA A 64 12.47 -14.03 -2.77
C ALA A 64 11.63 -14.76 -3.84
N LEU A 65 11.91 -14.54 -5.13
CA LEU A 65 11.28 -15.27 -6.23
C LEU A 65 11.70 -16.75 -6.22
N ASP A 66 12.99 -17.03 -6.09
CA ASP A 66 13.52 -18.40 -6.07
C ASP A 66 12.96 -19.22 -4.90
N LYS A 67 12.88 -18.62 -3.72
CA LYS A 67 12.31 -19.24 -2.51
C LYS A 67 10.78 -19.27 -2.51
N GLY A 68 10.13 -18.63 -3.50
CA GLY A 68 8.68 -18.52 -3.59
C GLY A 68 8.04 -17.64 -2.51
N LEU A 69 8.83 -16.77 -1.88
CA LEU A 69 8.35 -15.77 -0.92
C LEU A 69 7.56 -14.66 -1.62
N VAL A 70 7.87 -14.40 -2.90
CA VAL A 70 7.04 -13.58 -3.78
C VAL A 70 6.68 -14.34 -5.03
N SER A 71 5.42 -14.24 -5.44
CA SER A 71 4.94 -14.81 -6.71
C SER A 71 3.68 -14.10 -7.18
N VAL A 72 3.37 -14.25 -8.46
CA VAL A 72 2.06 -13.89 -9.01
C VAL A 72 1.18 -15.14 -9.01
N GLN A 73 0.09 -15.11 -8.25
CA GLN A 73 -0.88 -16.20 -8.14
C GLN A 73 -2.26 -15.70 -8.55
N ASN A 74 -2.83 -16.28 -9.62
CA ASN A 74 -4.15 -15.89 -10.14
C ASN A 74 -4.31 -14.37 -10.36
N GLY A 75 -3.28 -13.72 -10.90
CA GLY A 75 -3.26 -12.27 -11.16
C GLY A 75 -3.11 -11.40 -9.91
N LYS A 76 -2.74 -11.97 -8.76
CA LYS A 76 -2.51 -11.26 -7.50
C LYS A 76 -1.09 -11.48 -7.02
N ILE A 77 -0.53 -10.48 -6.36
CA ILE A 77 0.77 -10.61 -5.72
C ILE A 77 0.60 -11.38 -4.41
N TYR A 78 1.43 -12.41 -4.27
CA TYR A 78 1.65 -13.11 -3.03
C TYR A 78 2.95 -12.61 -2.41
N LEU A 79 2.88 -12.20 -1.14
CA LEU A 79 4.03 -11.89 -0.30
C LEU A 79 3.95 -12.80 0.93
N GLY A 80 5.01 -13.56 1.17
CA GLY A 80 5.04 -14.58 2.21
C GLY A 80 6.38 -14.65 2.94
N VAL A 81 6.44 -15.63 3.83
CA VAL A 81 7.63 -16.00 4.61
C VAL A 81 7.94 -17.46 4.35
N ASP A 82 9.19 -17.87 4.59
CA ASP A 82 9.53 -19.30 4.49
C ASP A 82 8.76 -20.05 5.58
N SER A 83 7.88 -20.97 5.18
CA SER A 83 7.08 -21.83 6.06
C SER A 83 7.51 -23.31 6.01
N LYS A 84 8.49 -23.65 5.16
CA LYS A 84 8.84 -25.04 4.83
C LYS A 84 9.95 -25.57 5.72
N LYS A 85 10.90 -24.71 6.10
CA LYS A 85 12.06 -25.11 6.91
C LYS A 85 11.98 -24.53 8.32
N PRO A 86 12.44 -25.28 9.34
CA PRO A 86 12.80 -24.67 10.60
C PRO A 86 13.85 -23.59 10.32
N SER A 87 13.74 -22.47 11.03
CA SER A 87 14.59 -21.31 10.82
C SER A 87 16.02 -21.65 11.27
N ASP A 88 16.98 -21.63 10.34
CA ASP A 88 18.38 -21.78 10.69
C ASP A 88 18.80 -20.53 11.50
N TRP A 89 19.31 -20.74 12.72
CA TRP A 89 19.82 -19.67 13.61
C TRP A 89 18.78 -18.67 14.12
N GLY A 90 17.48 -18.97 13.98
CA GLY A 90 16.41 -18.10 14.47
C GLY A 90 16.02 -16.95 13.53
N GLN A 91 16.60 -16.89 12.32
CA GLN A 91 16.25 -15.91 11.29
C GLN A 91 15.41 -16.50 10.14
N ARG A 92 14.15 -16.10 10.03
CA ARG A 92 13.23 -16.59 8.99
C ARG A 92 13.33 -15.74 7.72
N PRO A 93 13.57 -16.35 6.54
CA PRO A 93 13.47 -15.64 5.26
C PRO A 93 12.10 -14.99 5.09
N THR A 94 12.10 -13.69 4.82
CA THR A 94 10.92 -12.86 4.67
C THR A 94 11.18 -11.76 3.65
N VAL A 95 10.16 -10.99 3.32
CA VAL A 95 10.22 -9.91 2.34
C VAL A 95 9.77 -8.60 2.98
N ARG A 96 10.46 -7.53 2.62
CA ARG A 96 10.07 -6.16 2.94
C ARG A 96 10.12 -5.37 1.65
N VAL A 97 9.01 -4.75 1.32
CA VAL A 97 8.83 -4.02 0.07
C VAL A 97 8.54 -2.57 0.37
N LEU A 98 9.16 -1.67 -0.37
CA LEU A 98 8.94 -0.24 -0.29
C LEU A 98 8.63 0.30 -1.68
N SER A 99 7.56 1.08 -1.85
CA SER A 99 7.28 1.66 -3.15
C SER A 99 8.39 2.64 -3.56
N LYS A 100 8.79 2.60 -4.83
CA LYS A 100 9.75 3.56 -5.39
C LYS A 100 9.20 4.98 -5.44
N ASN A 101 7.88 5.13 -5.40
CA ASN A 101 7.20 6.42 -5.27
C ASN A 101 6.89 6.74 -3.81
N SER A 102 7.11 8.01 -3.45
CA SER A 102 6.68 8.61 -2.19
C SER A 102 5.47 9.50 -2.41
N PHE A 103 4.51 9.47 -1.49
CA PHE A 103 3.31 10.31 -1.52
C PHE A 103 3.27 11.17 -0.26
N ASN A 104 3.23 12.50 -0.42
CA ASN A 104 3.16 13.43 0.72
C ASN A 104 1.73 13.53 1.27
N GLN A 105 0.74 13.52 0.36
CA GLN A 105 -0.68 13.58 0.68
C GLN A 105 -1.44 12.79 -0.39
N GLY A 106 -2.51 12.10 0.01
CA GLY A 106 -3.32 11.34 -0.91
C GLY A 106 -4.17 10.28 -0.21
N LEU A 107 -4.90 9.52 -1.01
CA LEU A 107 -5.67 8.38 -0.57
C LEU A 107 -5.04 7.11 -1.12
N VAL A 108 -4.58 6.23 -0.23
CA VAL A 108 -4.06 4.91 -0.59
C VAL A 108 -5.17 3.88 -0.33
N ILE A 109 -5.58 3.19 -1.39
CA ILE A 109 -6.57 2.11 -1.30
C ILE A 109 -5.88 0.80 -1.67
N THR A 110 -5.79 -0.09 -0.70
CA THR A 110 -5.21 -1.43 -0.87
C THR A 110 -6.28 -2.49 -0.68
N LYS A 111 -6.31 -3.47 -1.58
CA LYS A 111 -7.22 -4.62 -1.50
C LYS A 111 -6.43 -5.89 -1.23
N PHE A 112 -6.67 -6.48 -0.07
CA PHE A 112 -6.08 -7.77 0.31
C PHE A 112 -7.10 -8.88 0.18
N THR A 113 -6.67 -10.01 -0.38
CA THR A 113 -7.48 -11.24 -0.37
C THR A 113 -7.08 -12.17 0.76
N HIS A 114 -5.89 -11.97 1.33
CA HIS A 114 -5.38 -12.70 2.47
C HIS A 114 -4.40 -11.80 3.22
N LEU A 115 -4.42 -11.85 4.54
CA LEU A 115 -3.42 -11.23 5.42
C LEU A 115 -2.77 -12.33 6.27
N PRO A 116 -1.53 -12.16 6.74
CA PRO A 116 -0.91 -13.12 7.63
C PRO A 116 -1.78 -13.38 8.88
N GLU A 117 -1.93 -14.65 9.24
CA GLU A 117 -2.68 -15.02 10.44
C GLU A 117 -1.93 -14.59 11.71
N PRO A 118 -2.66 -14.22 12.78
CA PRO A 118 -2.04 -13.92 14.06
C PRO A 118 -1.47 -15.20 14.68
N VAL A 119 -0.14 -15.32 14.64
CA VAL A 119 0.63 -16.44 15.21
C VAL A 119 1.68 -15.91 16.17
N CYS A 120 2.11 -16.74 17.13
CA CYS A 120 3.19 -16.38 18.04
C CYS A 120 4.47 -16.01 17.26
N GLY A 121 5.03 -14.84 17.53
CA GLY A 121 6.20 -14.31 16.81
C GLY A 121 5.89 -13.72 15.43
N GLY A 122 4.65 -13.80 14.95
CA GLY A 122 4.18 -13.12 13.75
C GLY A 122 3.98 -11.63 14.02
N THR A 123 4.67 -10.79 13.25
CA THR A 123 4.54 -9.33 13.33
C THR A 123 4.41 -8.74 11.91
N PRO A 124 3.22 -8.83 11.29
CA PRO A 124 2.99 -8.23 9.99
C PRO A 124 2.88 -6.70 10.11
N PHE A 125 3.52 -6.00 9.19
CA PHE A 125 3.41 -4.55 9.02
C PHE A 125 3.04 -4.24 7.57
N LEU A 126 2.41 -3.07 7.37
CA LEU A 126 1.95 -2.57 6.09
C LEU A 126 2.66 -1.25 5.79
#